data_AF-A0A1V4ZV40-F1
#
_entry.id   AF-A0A1V4ZV40-F1
#
_cell.length_a   1.000
_cell.length_b   1.000
_cell.length_c   1.000
_cell.angle_alpha   90.00
_cell.angle_beta   90.00
_cell.angle_gamma   90.00
#
_symmetry.space_group_name_H-M   'P 1'
#
loop_
_entity.id
_entity.type
_entity.pdbx_description
1 polymer ?
#
loop_
_entity_poly.entity_id
_entity_poly.type
_entity_poly.pdbx_seq_one_letter_code
_entity_poly.pdbx_strand_id
1 'polypeptide(L)'
;MTAMHRMVILEREAGAILRELGYEPAAMSDCFPHSNFIPYNLIATKKGTDGTEECLWVKLKASPHPIRSPEEAAPFCGNERKFYEKKFRGIPSNSMIRYEVWFSVPSDKFETFEITHDGIRQAQHPDRKPVESDGGPT
;
A
#
# COMPACT_ATOMS: atom_id res chain seq x y z
N MET A 1 14.96 17.31 -4.94
CA MET A 1 14.67 15.92 -4.49
C MET A 1 14.28 15.09 -5.71
N THR A 2 14.85 13.91 -5.93
CA THR A 2 14.57 13.08 -7.13
C THR A 2 13.36 12.17 -6.92
N ALA A 3 12.73 11.68 -7.99
CA ALA A 3 11.62 10.72 -7.91
C ALA A 3 12.01 9.44 -7.13
N MET A 4 13.25 8.97 -7.29
CA MET A 4 13.80 7.83 -6.54
C MET A 4 13.86 8.12 -5.03
N HIS A 5 14.33 9.30 -4.64
CA HIS A 5 14.40 9.69 -3.22
C HIS A 5 12.99 9.79 -2.60
N ARG A 6 12.01 10.32 -3.34
CA ARG A 6 10.60 10.37 -2.89
C ARG A 6 10.02 8.98 -2.66
N MET A 7 10.35 8.02 -3.52
CA MET A 7 9.83 6.66 -3.40
C MET A 7 10.48 5.85 -2.27
N VAL A 8 11.76 6.09 -1.95
CA VAL A 8 12.40 5.51 -0.76
C VAL A 8 11.77 6.04 0.53
N ILE A 9 11.50 7.35 0.60
CA ILE A 9 10.76 7.94 1.71
C ILE A 9 9.37 7.30 1.82
N LEU A 10 8.68 7.18 0.68
CA LEU A 10 7.36 6.58 0.61
C LEU A 10 7.31 5.14 1.13
N GLU A 11 8.29 4.33 0.75
CA GLU A 11 8.40 2.94 1.20
C GLU A 11 8.62 2.84 2.71
N ARG A 12 9.48 3.70 3.26
CA ARG A 12 9.72 3.77 4.70
C ARG A 12 8.47 4.18 5.47
N GLU A 13 7.76 5.21 5.00
CA GLU A 13 6.53 5.70 5.64
C GLU A 13 5.40 4.68 5.55
N ALA A 14 5.20 4.07 4.38
CA ALA A 14 4.23 2.99 4.22
C ALA A 14 4.54 1.81 5.15
N GLY A 15 5.82 1.43 5.28
CA GLY A 15 6.26 0.42 6.24
C GLY A 15 5.98 0.81 7.70
N ALA A 16 6.12 2.08 8.07
CA ALA A 16 5.78 2.55 9.42
C ALA A 16 4.27 2.42 9.69
N ILE A 17 3.43 2.85 8.74
CA ILE A 17 1.96 2.73 8.83
C ILE A 17 1.54 1.27 8.98
N LEU A 18 2.10 0.37 8.15
CA LEU A 18 1.79 -1.06 8.22
C LEU A 18 2.14 -1.67 9.59
N ARG A 19 3.27 -1.26 10.19
CA ARG A 19 3.63 -1.69 11.55
C ARG A 19 2.67 -1.16 12.61
N GLU A 20 2.22 0.10 12.51
CA GLU A 20 1.20 0.68 13.40
C GLU A 20 -0.13 -0.10 13.32
N LEU A 21 -0.45 -0.66 12.14
CA LEU A 21 -1.62 -1.52 11.90
C LEU A 21 -1.43 -2.98 12.37
N GLY A 22 -0.25 -3.30 12.91
CA GLY A 22 0.11 -4.63 13.42
C GLY A 22 0.57 -5.62 12.35
N TYR A 23 0.94 -5.14 11.16
CA TYR A 23 1.59 -5.96 10.15
C TYR A 23 3.12 -5.96 10.31
N GLU A 24 3.76 -6.99 9.79
CA GLU A 24 5.21 -7.11 9.61
C GLU A 24 5.54 -6.84 8.13
N PRO A 25 5.90 -5.60 7.74
CA PRO A 25 6.22 -5.28 6.36
C PRO A 25 7.65 -5.63 5.98
N ALA A 26 7.82 -6.17 4.77
CA ALA A 26 9.09 -6.40 4.10
C ALA A 26 9.07 -5.71 2.72
N ALA A 27 10.19 -5.08 2.35
CA ALA A 27 10.33 -4.57 1.00
C ALA A 27 10.53 -5.74 0.04
N MET A 28 9.81 -5.73 -1.08
CA MET A 28 9.92 -6.80 -2.07
C MET A 28 11.29 -6.83 -2.75
N SER A 29 12.02 -5.72 -2.74
CA SER A 29 13.44 -5.65 -3.13
C SER A 29 14.32 -6.54 -2.24
N ASP A 30 14.05 -6.59 -0.93
CA ASP A 30 14.79 -7.45 -0.01
C ASP A 30 14.46 -8.94 -0.23
N CYS A 31 13.21 -9.24 -0.59
CA CYS A 31 12.77 -10.60 -0.90
C CYS A 31 13.23 -11.09 -2.29
N PHE A 32 13.42 -10.17 -3.25
CA PHE A 32 13.75 -10.47 -4.64
C PHE A 32 14.86 -9.55 -5.18
N PRO A 33 16.09 -9.65 -4.64
CA PRO A 33 17.17 -8.68 -4.86
C PRO A 33 17.67 -8.60 -6.31
N HIS A 34 17.33 -9.56 -7.17
CA HIS A 34 17.74 -9.61 -8.58
C HIS A 34 16.61 -9.26 -9.56
N SER A 35 15.45 -8.84 -9.06
CA SER A 35 14.30 -8.53 -9.91
C SER A 35 14.33 -7.08 -10.40
N ASN A 36 14.51 -6.90 -11.71
CA ASN A 36 14.40 -5.59 -12.36
C ASN A 36 12.97 -5.02 -12.36
N PHE A 37 11.98 -5.77 -11.85
CA PHE A 37 10.56 -5.45 -11.99
C PHE A 37 9.95 -4.74 -10.77
N ILE A 38 10.71 -4.58 -9.68
CA ILE A 38 10.11 -4.19 -8.40
C ILE A 38 10.77 -2.94 -7.84
N PRO A 39 10.47 -1.75 -8.39
CA PRO A 39 11.10 -0.55 -7.88
C PRO A 39 10.57 -0.18 -6.48
N TYR A 40 9.27 -0.36 -6.17
CA TYR A 40 8.68 0.00 -4.85
C TYR A 40 7.39 -0.78 -4.56
N ASN A 41 7.54 -1.95 -3.94
CA ASN A 41 6.43 -2.76 -3.46
C ASN A 41 6.74 -3.24 -2.04
N LEU A 42 5.71 -3.33 -1.20
CA LEU A 42 5.80 -3.97 0.11
C LEU A 42 4.95 -5.23 0.12
N ILE A 43 5.37 -6.21 0.90
CA ILE A 43 4.51 -7.30 1.38
C ILE A 43 4.44 -7.15 2.90
N ALA A 44 3.26 -7.31 3.49
CA ALA A 44 3.07 -7.19 4.92
C ALA A 44 2.21 -8.34 5.43
N THR A 45 2.64 -9.01 6.49
CA THR A 45 1.88 -10.12 7.07
C THR A 45 1.40 -9.80 8.47
N LYS A 46 0.25 -10.33 8.87
CA LYS A 46 -0.30 -10.16 10.21
C LYS A 46 -0.92 -11.46 10.67
N LYS A 47 -0.54 -11.93 11.85
CA LYS A 47 -1.15 -13.12 12.45
C LYS A 47 -2.41 -12.74 13.21
N GLY A 48 -3.53 -13.33 12.81
CA GLY A 48 -4.79 -13.30 13.53
C GLY A 48 -4.69 -14.08 14.84
N THR A 49 -5.57 -13.74 15.78
CA THR A 49 -5.64 -14.40 17.10
C THR A 49 -6.12 -15.85 17.02
N ASP A 50 -6.79 -16.21 15.93
CA ASP A 50 -7.25 -17.55 15.57
C ASP A 50 -6.20 -18.37 14.80
N GLY A 51 -4.97 -17.85 14.67
CA GLY A 51 -3.87 -18.50 13.95
C GLY A 51 -3.93 -18.32 12.44
N THR A 52 -4.88 -17.54 11.92
CA THR A 52 -4.92 -17.17 10.50
C THR A 52 -3.81 -16.15 10.18
N GLU A 53 -3.38 -16.11 8.92
CA GLU A 53 -2.37 -15.15 8.46
C GLU A 53 -2.96 -14.26 7.37
N GLU A 54 -3.02 -12.97 7.65
CA GLU A 54 -3.32 -11.94 6.67
C GLU A 54 -2.05 -11.54 5.93
N CYS A 55 -2.14 -11.43 4.62
CA CYS A 55 -1.06 -11.04 3.73
C CYS A 55 -1.53 -9.87 2.86
N LEU A 56 -0.87 -8.74 2.99
CA LEU A 56 -1.16 -7.53 2.25
C LEU A 56 -0.02 -7.24 1.28
N TRP A 57 -0.33 -7.27 -0.01
CA TRP A 57 0.58 -6.87 -1.07
C TRP A 57 0.32 -5.41 -1.43
N VAL A 58 1.33 -4.56 -1.33
CA VAL A 58 1.20 -3.12 -1.54
C VAL A 58 2.06 -2.67 -2.71
N LYS A 59 1.43 -1.99 -3.67
CA LYS A 59 2.10 -1.25 -4.74
C LYS A 59 2.18 0.22 -4.39
N LEU A 60 3.38 0.78 -4.33
CA LEU A 60 3.57 2.20 -4.04
C LEU A 60 3.64 3.02 -5.34
N LYS A 61 2.91 4.13 -5.39
CA LYS A 61 2.92 5.09 -6.50
C LYS A 61 3.00 6.52 -5.98
N ALA A 62 3.61 7.41 -6.76
CA ALA A 62 3.55 8.85 -6.52
C ALA A 62 2.53 9.46 -7.48
N SER A 63 1.63 10.29 -6.96
CA SER A 63 0.70 11.10 -7.74
C SER A 63 1.04 12.59 -7.60
N PRO A 64 0.96 13.40 -8.67
CA PRO A 64 1.14 14.84 -8.58
C PRO A 64 -0.05 15.57 -7.96
N HIS A 65 -1.23 14.93 -7.90
CA HIS A 65 -2.45 15.46 -7.31
C HIS A 65 -3.17 14.40 -6.47
N PRO A 66 -4.03 14.80 -5.51
CA PRO A 66 -4.90 13.87 -4.80
C PRO A 66 -5.72 13.00 -5.76
N ILE A 67 -5.93 11.74 -5.39
CA ILE A 67 -6.82 10.78 -6.07
C ILE A 67 -7.89 10.43 -5.05
N ARG A 68 -9.13 10.91 -5.24
CA ARG A 68 -10.17 10.93 -4.21
C ARG A 68 -11.27 9.90 -4.42
N SER A 69 -11.21 9.13 -5.50
CA SER A 69 -12.20 8.12 -5.79
C SER A 69 -11.62 6.93 -6.56
N PRO A 70 -12.28 5.75 -6.50
CA PRO A 70 -11.89 4.60 -7.31
C PRO A 70 -11.89 4.88 -8.82
N GLU A 71 -12.81 5.71 -9.30
CA GLU A 71 -12.89 6.13 -10.70
C GLU A 71 -11.67 6.94 -11.12
N GLU A 72 -11.20 7.85 -10.26
CA GLU A 72 -9.97 8.60 -10.49
C GLU A 72 -8.73 7.70 -10.43
N ALA A 73 -8.74 6.66 -9.59
CA ALA A 73 -7.64 5.71 -9.45
C ALA A 73 -7.53 4.71 -10.63
N ALA A 74 -8.64 4.40 -11.28
CA ALA A 74 -8.72 3.41 -12.36
C ALA A 74 -7.66 3.53 -13.47
N PRO A 75 -7.41 4.71 -14.08
CA PRO A 75 -6.38 4.85 -15.10
C PRO A 75 -4.96 4.59 -14.54
N PHE A 76 -4.71 4.91 -13.28
CA PHE A 76 -3.41 4.69 -12.64
C PHE A 76 -3.19 3.23 -12.25
N CYS A 77 -4.26 2.49 -11.92
CA CYS A 77 -4.19 1.10 -11.44
C CYS A 77 -4.33 0.05 -12.56
N GLY A 78 -4.39 0.44 -13.85
CA GLY A 78 -4.70 -0.48 -14.94
C GLY A 78 -3.74 -1.68 -15.06
N ASN A 79 -2.44 -1.48 -14.80
CA ASN A 79 -1.45 -2.56 -14.83
C ASN A 79 -1.57 -3.47 -13.60
N GLU A 80 -1.83 -2.89 -12.44
CA GLU A 80 -2.04 -3.59 -11.18
C GLU A 80 -3.31 -4.44 -11.23
N ARG A 81 -4.38 -3.94 -11.86
CA ARG A 81 -5.60 -4.73 -12.12
C ARG A 81 -5.31 -5.95 -12.98
N LYS A 82 -4.57 -5.79 -14.10
CA LYS A 82 -4.16 -6.92 -14.93
C LYS A 82 -3.29 -7.91 -14.16
N PHE A 83 -2.39 -7.41 -13.31
CA PHE A 83 -1.56 -8.25 -12.44
C PHE A 83 -2.42 -9.05 -11.46
N TYR A 84 -3.36 -8.38 -10.78
CA TYR A 84 -4.32 -9.01 -9.89
C TYR A 84 -5.14 -10.09 -10.60
N GLU A 85 -5.70 -9.76 -11.76
CA GLU A 85 -6.47 -10.69 -12.59
C GLU A 85 -5.64 -11.89 -13.08
N LYS A 86 -4.31 -11.78 -13.15
CA LYS A 86 -3.41 -12.87 -13.53
C LYS A 86 -2.95 -13.70 -12.33
N LYS A 87 -2.73 -13.08 -11.18
CA LYS A 87 -2.06 -13.69 -10.02
C LYS A 87 -3.00 -14.09 -8.90
N PHE A 88 -4.11 -13.38 -8.74
CA PHE A 88 -5.04 -13.52 -7.63
C PHE A 88 -6.48 -13.83 -8.09
N ARG A 89 -6.74 -13.87 -9.40
CA ARG A 89 -8.04 -14.30 -9.96
C ARG A 89 -8.30 -15.77 -9.63
N GLY A 90 -9.25 -15.99 -8.72
CA GLY A 90 -9.60 -17.31 -8.20
C GLY A 90 -9.34 -17.47 -6.71
N ILE A 91 -8.63 -16.51 -6.09
CA ILE A 91 -8.58 -16.40 -4.63
C ILE A 91 -9.96 -15.85 -4.19
N PRO A 92 -10.74 -16.61 -3.41
CA PRO A 92 -12.03 -16.11 -2.96
C PRO A 92 -11.84 -14.87 -2.08
N SER A 93 -12.78 -13.93 -2.13
CA SER A 93 -12.67 -12.59 -1.50
C SER A 93 -12.53 -12.62 0.02
N ASN A 94 -12.78 -13.77 0.65
CA ASN A 94 -12.59 -14.06 2.06
C ASN A 94 -11.19 -14.62 2.38
N SER A 95 -10.37 -14.89 1.38
CA SER A 95 -8.97 -15.24 1.61
C SER A 95 -8.27 -14.02 2.15
N MET A 96 -7.39 -14.24 3.12
CA MET A 96 -6.73 -13.15 3.82
C MET A 96 -5.58 -12.51 3.01
N ILE A 97 -5.65 -12.58 1.67
CA ILE A 97 -4.69 -11.97 0.77
C ILE A 97 -5.35 -10.75 0.13
N ARG A 98 -4.81 -9.56 0.41
CA ARG A 98 -5.29 -8.29 -0.11
C ARG A 98 -4.24 -7.66 -1.02
N TYR A 99 -4.69 -6.97 -2.06
CA TYR A 99 -3.80 -6.24 -2.96
C TYR A 99 -4.20 -4.77 -3.01
N GLU A 100 -3.31 -3.90 -2.54
CA GLU A 100 -3.55 -2.47 -2.46
C GLU A 100 -2.53 -1.67 -3.29
N VAL A 101 -2.98 -0.52 -3.77
CA VAL A 101 -2.17 0.50 -4.43
C VAL A 101 -2.24 1.76 -3.58
N TRP A 102 -1.09 2.21 -3.10
CA TRP A 102 -0.99 3.37 -2.22
C TRP A 102 -0.36 4.53 -2.99
N PHE A 103 -1.05 5.65 -3.00
CA PHE A 103 -0.61 6.87 -3.67
C PHE A 103 -0.10 7.87 -2.64
N SER A 104 1.18 8.21 -2.77
CA SER A 104 1.74 9.41 -2.16
C SER A 104 1.21 10.63 -2.87
N VAL A 105 0.62 11.56 -2.12
CA VAL A 105 0.22 12.87 -2.63
C VAL A 105 1.07 13.97 -1.98
N PRO A 106 1.22 15.16 -2.59
CA PRO A 106 2.10 16.23 -2.10
C PRO A 106 1.79 16.84 -0.71
N SER A 107 0.90 16.23 0.07
CA SER A 107 0.49 16.67 1.41
C SER A 107 0.85 15.66 2.51
N ASP A 108 1.82 14.78 2.28
CA ASP A 108 2.25 13.69 3.18
C ASP A 108 1.13 12.75 3.63
N LYS A 109 0.05 12.70 2.84
CA LYS A 109 -1.06 11.76 3.02
C LYS A 109 -0.94 10.62 2.04
N PHE A 110 -1.53 9.49 2.44
CA PHE A 110 -1.67 8.31 1.60
C PHE A 110 -3.13 8.17 1.19
N GLU A 111 -3.34 8.03 -0.11
CA GLU A 111 -4.62 7.56 -0.64
C GLU A 111 -4.46 6.09 -1.01
N THR A 112 -5.27 5.22 -0.41
CA THR A 112 -5.12 3.77 -0.50
C THR A 112 -6.30 3.16 -1.21
N PHE A 113 -6.04 2.39 -2.26
CA PHE A 113 -7.07 1.69 -3.03
C PHE A 113 -6.80 0.21 -3.04
N GLU A 114 -7.83 -0.60 -2.82
CA GLU A 114 -7.75 -2.04 -2.93
C GLU A 114 -8.26 -2.49 -4.30
N ILE A 115 -7.54 -3.42 -4.90
CA ILE A 115 -7.94 -4.12 -6.12
C ILE A 115 -8.58 -5.43 -5.71
N THR A 116 -9.84 -5.63 -6.09
CA THR A 116 -10.62 -6.84 -5.83
C THR A 116 -11.10 -7.47 -7.13
N HIS A 117 -11.81 -8.59 -7.01
CA HIS A 117 -12.47 -9.23 -8.15
C HIS A 117 -13.55 -8.33 -8.81
N ASP A 118 -14.23 -7.49 -8.03
CA ASP A 118 -15.30 -6.61 -8.50
C ASP A 118 -14.78 -5.29 -9.08
N GLY A 119 -13.51 -4.93 -8.81
CA GLY A 119 -12.90 -3.71 -9.30
C GLY A 119 -11.99 -3.05 -8.28
N ILE A 120 -12.01 -1.72 -8.25
CA ILE A 120 -11.19 -0.90 -7.36
C ILE A 120 -12.11 -0.31 -6.30
N ARG A 121 -11.67 -0.32 -5.04
CA ARG A 121 -12.38 0.32 -3.93
C ARG A 121 -11.40 1.11 -3.07
N GLN A 122 -11.89 2.10 -2.32
CA GLN A 122 -11.06 2.74 -1.29
C GLN A 122 -10.74 1.69 -0.22
N ALA A 123 -9.47 1.53 0.13
CA ALA A 123 -9.06 0.74 1.27
C ALA A 123 -9.34 1.53 2.56
N GLN A 124 -9.82 0.83 3.59
CA GLN A 124 -10.05 1.42 4.90
C GLN A 124 -8.88 1.07 5.81
N HIS A 125 -8.06 2.07 6.11
CA HIS A 125 -7.10 2.01 7.22
C HIS A 125 -7.65 2.90 8.33
N PRO A 126 -7.61 2.48 9.61
CA PRO A 126 -8.06 3.33 10.70
C PRO A 126 -7.32 4.66 10.64
N ASP A 127 -8.09 5.76 10.58
CA ASP A 127 -7.56 7.10 10.46
C ASP A 127 -6.46 7.31 11.50
N ARG A 128 -5.24 7.60 11.01
CA ARG A 128 -4.18 8.11 11.85
C ARG A 128 -4.71 9.41 12.45
N LYS A 129 -4.90 9.46 13.77
CA LYS A 129 -4.96 10.76 14.43
C LYS A 129 -3.66 11.50 14.08
N PRO A 130 -3.72 12.79 13.72
CA PRO A 130 -2.50 13.56 13.52
C PRO A 130 -1.63 13.39 14.75
N VAL A 131 -0.34 13.11 14.55
CA VAL A 131 0.63 13.25 15.63
C VAL A 131 0.59 14.73 15.99
N GLU A 132 -0.06 15.07 17.10
CA GLU A 132 0.06 16.39 17.69
C GLU A 132 1.55 16.61 17.91
N SER A 133 2.10 17.59 17.19
CA SER A 133 3.46 18.05 17.40
C SER A 133 3.49 18.60 18.81
N ASP A 134 4.01 17.82 19.74
CA ASP A 134 4.15 18.21 21.14
C ASP A 134 4.84 19.57 21.18
N GLY A 135 4.12 20.56 21.69
CA GLY A 135 4.61 21.92 21.88
C GLY A 135 5.78 21.87 22.85
N GLY A 136 7.00 21.93 22.30
CA GLY A 136 8.19 22.16 23.08
C GLY A 136 8.11 23.55 23.72
N PRO A 137 8.24 23.68 25.06
CA PRO A 137 8.24 24.98 25.71
C PRO A 137 9.53 25.73 25.34
N THR A 138 9.39 26.98 24.93
CA THR A 138 10.48 27.96 24.91
C THR A 138 10.40 28.84 26.13
#